data_AF-A0A2T7BCQ8-F1
#
_entry.id   AF-A0A2T7BCQ8-F1
#
_cell.length_a   1.000
_cell.length_b   1.000
_cell.length_c   1.000
_cell.angle_alpha   90.00
_cell.angle_beta   90.00
_cell.angle_gamma   90.00
#
_symmetry.space_group_name_H-M   'P 1'
#
loop_
_entity.id
_entity.type
_entity.pdbx_description
1 polymer ?
#
loop_
_entity_poly.entity_id
_entity_poly.type
_entity_poly.pdbx_seq_one_letter_code
_entity_poly.pdbx_strand_id
1 'polypeptide(L)'
;MGNNFILNKAVKQYVTNLAVNAQENAILFPVDRDFLLPHLNEIESLQLESFLYYNFELVNDTYVNELFVCLPEVWARVDIDMLLLIAEKFTNVHSYFSLIKFTYKYIEIDIIRLVMKIAQVKNIDYLREIIAYLERQWNVLIKTELDREELINGVSGVSFIKWQQIKWKFLEDERVQPAQLILGDVKQSIFSVIQEFKS
;
A
#
# COMPACT_ATOMS: atom_id res chain seq x y z
N MET A 1 -12.38 -6.27 22.29
CA MET A 1 -11.08 -6.31 23.00
C MET A 1 -10.14 -5.47 22.17
N GLY A 2 -9.60 -4.37 22.71
CA GLY A 2 -8.72 -3.50 21.95
C GLY A 2 -7.42 -4.24 21.64
N ASN A 3 -7.16 -4.54 20.37
CA ASN A 3 -5.84 -4.99 19.94
C ASN A 3 -4.87 -3.84 20.23
N ASN A 4 -4.03 -4.02 21.25
CA ASN A 4 -2.94 -3.10 21.51
C ASN A 4 -1.92 -3.25 20.38
N PHE A 5 -2.06 -2.42 19.34
CA PHE A 5 -1.03 -2.25 18.32
C PHE A 5 0.24 -1.68 18.98
N ILE A 6 1.25 -2.54 19.13
CA ILE A 6 2.54 -2.18 19.72
C ILE A 6 3.59 -2.21 18.61
N LEU A 7 4.27 -1.08 18.43
CA LEU A 7 5.35 -0.93 17.45
C LEU A 7 6.66 -1.54 17.96
N ASN A 8 7.17 -2.54 17.22
CA ASN A 8 8.37 -3.26 17.57
C ASN A 8 9.64 -2.63 16.97
N LYS A 9 10.51 -2.09 17.83
CA LYS A 9 11.77 -1.43 17.41
C LYS A 9 12.72 -2.33 16.62
N ALA A 10 12.72 -3.64 16.87
CA ALA A 10 13.55 -4.59 16.11
C ALA A 10 13.08 -4.67 14.65
N VAL A 11 11.76 -4.65 14.43
CA VAL A 11 11.18 -4.62 13.07
C VAL A 11 11.57 -3.34 12.34
N LYS A 12 11.57 -2.19 13.04
CA LYS A 12 12.05 -0.93 12.45
C LYS A 12 13.47 -1.06 11.92
N GLN A 13 14.38 -1.57 12.76
CA GLN A 13 15.78 -1.73 12.38
C GLN A 13 15.92 -2.68 11.17
N TYR A 14 15.17 -3.79 11.17
CA TYR A 14 15.16 -4.72 10.06
C TYR A 14 14.69 -4.07 8.76
N VAL A 15 13.56 -3.35 8.79
CA VAL A 15 13.01 -2.62 7.63
C VAL A 15 14.00 -1.60 7.09
N THR A 16 14.64 -0.82 7.97
CA THR A 16 15.67 0.14 7.56
C THR A 16 16.86 -0.55 6.89
N ASN A 17 17.36 -1.64 7.48
CA ASN A 17 18.49 -2.38 6.92
C ASN A 17 18.12 -3.02 5.57
N LEU A 18 16.92 -3.60 5.46
CA LEU A 18 16.44 -4.19 4.22
C LEU A 18 16.38 -3.16 3.09
N ALA A 19 15.88 -1.95 3.38
CA ALA A 19 15.79 -0.86 2.41
C ALA A 19 17.16 -0.38 1.92
N VAL A 20 18.14 -0.24 2.83
CA VAL A 20 19.51 0.14 2.48
C VAL A 20 20.17 -0.95 1.64
N ASN A 21 20.09 -2.21 2.08
CA ASN A 21 20.74 -3.33 1.38
C ASN A 21 20.13 -3.59 0.00
N ALA A 22 18.81 -3.39 -0.18
CA ALA A 22 18.16 -3.56 -1.46
C ALA A 22 18.73 -2.61 -2.53
N GLN A 23 19.04 -1.36 -2.17
CA GLN A 23 19.60 -0.38 -3.10
C GLN A 23 20.96 -0.79 -3.67
N GLU A 24 21.73 -1.58 -2.93
CA GLU A 24 23.07 -2.03 -3.32
C GLU A 24 23.05 -3.39 -4.02
N ASN A 25 22.07 -4.26 -3.69
CA ASN A 25 22.13 -5.69 -4.02
C ASN A 25 20.96 -6.18 -4.89
N ALA A 26 19.91 -5.38 -5.11
CA ALA A 26 18.84 -5.75 -6.01
C ALA A 26 19.32 -5.75 -7.46
N ILE A 27 18.91 -6.78 -8.21
CA ILE A 27 19.13 -6.90 -9.66
C ILE A 27 18.26 -5.87 -10.39
N LEU A 28 17.01 -5.69 -9.93
CA LEU A 28 16.11 -4.64 -10.40
C LEU A 28 15.91 -3.60 -9.30
N PHE A 29 16.34 -2.37 -9.57
CA PHE A 29 16.20 -1.26 -8.65
C PHE A 29 14.72 -0.87 -8.47
N PRO A 30 14.27 -0.48 -7.26
CA PRO A 30 15.03 -0.39 -6.00
C PRO A 30 15.04 -1.67 -5.16
N VAL A 31 14.20 -2.64 -5.51
CA VAL A 31 14.08 -3.94 -4.85
C VAL A 31 13.37 -4.91 -5.78
N ASP A 32 13.78 -6.18 -5.75
CA ASP A 32 13.15 -7.24 -6.52
C ASP A 32 12.97 -8.51 -5.67
N ARG A 33 12.22 -9.47 -6.22
CA ARG A 33 11.94 -10.71 -5.52
C ARG A 33 13.18 -11.58 -5.29
N ASP A 34 14.13 -11.61 -6.21
CA ASP A 34 15.34 -12.43 -6.07
C ASP A 34 16.19 -11.94 -4.88
N PHE A 35 16.30 -10.62 -4.71
CA PHE A 35 16.88 -10.02 -3.51
C PHE A 35 16.12 -10.42 -2.24
N LEU A 36 14.78 -10.48 -2.28
CA LEU A 36 13.97 -10.79 -1.10
C LEU A 36 13.91 -12.27 -0.74
N LEU A 37 14.17 -13.19 -1.68
CA LEU A 37 14.09 -14.65 -1.46
C LEU A 37 14.81 -15.12 -0.18
N PRO A 38 16.07 -14.71 0.10
CA PRO A 38 16.78 -15.08 1.33
C PRO A 38 16.18 -14.47 2.61
N HIS A 39 15.38 -13.42 2.48
CA HIS A 39 14.79 -12.66 3.58
C HIS A 39 13.34 -13.07 3.91
N LEU A 40 12.69 -13.90 3.08
CA LEU A 40 11.26 -14.19 3.22
C LEU A 40 10.89 -14.80 4.57
N ASN A 41 11.64 -15.81 5.03
CA ASN A 41 11.36 -16.47 6.31
C ASN A 41 11.43 -15.48 7.48
N GLU A 42 12.40 -14.57 7.46
CA GLU A 42 12.53 -13.55 8.48
C GLU A 42 11.35 -12.59 8.40
N ILE A 43 11.03 -12.05 7.21
CA ILE A 43 9.89 -11.15 6.97
C ILE A 43 8.57 -11.77 7.46
N GLU A 44 8.33 -13.05 7.17
CA GLU A 44 7.12 -13.75 7.59
C GLU A 44 7.07 -13.97 9.11
N SER A 45 8.21 -14.05 9.78
CA SER A 45 8.28 -14.17 11.25
C SER A 45 8.07 -12.84 11.99
N LEU A 46 8.20 -11.70 11.29
CA LEU A 46 8.03 -10.39 11.89
C LEU A 46 6.57 -10.15 12.30
N GLN A 47 6.41 -9.25 13.28
CA GLN A 47 5.11 -8.68 13.57
C GLN A 47 4.61 -7.87 12.38
N LEU A 48 3.59 -8.39 11.71
CA LEU A 48 3.09 -7.92 10.42
C LEU A 48 2.71 -6.44 10.43
N GLU A 49 2.02 -6.00 11.48
CA GLU A 49 1.51 -4.63 11.56
C GLU A 49 2.65 -3.63 11.75
N SER A 50 3.68 -3.99 12.54
CA SER A 50 4.91 -3.20 12.65
C SER A 50 5.66 -3.15 11.32
N PHE A 51 5.74 -4.27 10.60
CA PHE A 51 6.45 -4.35 9.33
C PHE A 51 5.81 -3.45 8.27
N LEU A 52 4.49 -3.51 8.13
CA LEU A 52 3.74 -2.65 7.21
C LEU A 52 3.86 -1.18 7.60
N TYR A 53 3.63 -0.85 8.88
CA TYR A 53 3.75 0.51 9.39
C TYR A 53 5.12 1.12 9.08
N TYR A 54 6.22 0.43 9.43
CA TYR A 54 7.54 1.00 9.25
C TYR A 54 7.91 1.17 7.77
N ASN A 55 7.48 0.26 6.89
CA ASN A 55 7.70 0.43 5.45
C ASN A 55 6.94 1.64 4.90
N PHE A 56 5.65 1.81 5.23
CA PHE A 56 4.90 3.00 4.80
C PHE A 56 5.49 4.31 5.34
N GLU A 57 6.15 4.29 6.49
CA GLU A 57 6.79 5.46 7.11
C GLU A 57 8.22 5.75 6.58
N LEU A 58 8.77 4.95 5.67
CA LEU A 58 10.11 5.22 5.08
C LEU A 58 10.13 6.44 4.15
N VAL A 59 8.98 6.99 3.74
CA VAL A 59 8.84 8.13 2.80
C VAL A 59 9.66 7.91 1.51
N ASN A 60 9.72 6.67 1.03
CA ASN A 60 10.28 6.31 -0.26
C ASN A 60 9.26 5.48 -1.03
N ASP A 61 8.31 6.16 -1.68
CA ASP A 61 7.18 5.52 -2.33
C ASP A 61 7.61 4.51 -3.41
N THR A 62 8.68 4.77 -4.15
CA THR A 62 9.16 3.83 -5.17
C THR A 62 9.63 2.53 -4.53
N TYR A 63 10.47 2.60 -3.50
CA TYR A 63 10.92 1.39 -2.78
C TYR A 63 9.75 0.63 -2.15
N VAL A 64 8.86 1.34 -1.46
CA VAL A 64 7.76 0.72 -0.70
C VAL A 64 6.79 0.01 -1.63
N ASN A 65 6.41 0.64 -2.75
CA ASN A 65 5.50 0.01 -3.71
C ASN A 65 6.12 -1.25 -4.31
N GLU A 66 7.37 -1.19 -4.78
CA GLU A 66 8.05 -2.35 -5.38
C GLU A 66 8.29 -3.48 -4.36
N LEU A 67 8.69 -3.13 -3.13
CA LEU A 67 8.83 -4.09 -2.03
C LEU A 67 7.52 -4.87 -1.83
N PHE A 68 6.41 -4.14 -1.75
CA PHE A 68 5.11 -4.74 -1.49
C PHE A 68 4.56 -5.53 -2.68
N VAL A 69 4.85 -5.13 -3.92
CA VAL A 69 4.57 -5.95 -5.12
C VAL A 69 5.33 -7.28 -5.06
N CYS A 70 6.54 -7.28 -4.53
CA CYS A 70 7.38 -8.47 -4.41
C CYS A 70 7.00 -9.38 -3.21
N LEU A 71 6.04 -9.01 -2.37
CA LEU A 71 5.71 -9.72 -1.12
C LEU A 71 4.23 -10.15 -1.01
N PRO A 72 3.69 -10.93 -1.96
CA PRO A 72 2.30 -11.39 -1.88
C PRO A 72 2.00 -12.20 -0.61
N GLU A 73 2.99 -12.89 -0.04
CA GLU A 73 2.85 -13.67 1.20
C GLU A 73 2.51 -12.79 2.42
N VAL A 74 3.07 -11.58 2.47
CA VAL A 74 2.72 -10.58 3.47
C VAL A 74 1.26 -10.19 3.32
N TRP A 75 0.86 -9.82 2.09
CA TRP A 75 -0.50 -9.37 1.78
C TRP A 75 -1.57 -10.46 1.90
N ALA A 76 -1.20 -11.74 1.76
CA ALA A 76 -2.10 -12.85 2.03
C ALA A 76 -2.59 -12.85 3.49
N ARG A 77 -1.81 -12.31 4.43
CA ARG A 77 -2.13 -12.25 5.88
C ARG A 77 -2.78 -10.93 6.34
N VAL A 78 -2.87 -9.94 5.47
CA VAL A 78 -3.42 -8.62 5.79
C VAL A 78 -4.93 -8.59 5.57
N ASP A 79 -5.69 -8.06 6.51
CA ASP A 79 -7.11 -7.74 6.34
C ASP A 79 -7.34 -6.21 6.39
N ILE A 80 -8.57 -5.79 6.15
CA ILE A 80 -8.91 -4.36 6.14
C ILE A 80 -8.77 -3.74 7.52
N ASP A 81 -9.18 -4.41 8.58
CA ASP A 81 -9.07 -3.87 9.94
C ASP A 81 -7.62 -3.58 10.32
N MET A 82 -6.69 -4.44 9.91
CA MET A 82 -5.25 -4.23 10.07
C MET A 82 -4.77 -3.01 9.30
N LEU A 83 -5.19 -2.82 8.04
CA LEU A 83 -4.82 -1.63 7.26
C LEU A 83 -5.34 -0.35 7.92
N LEU A 84 -6.57 -0.35 8.41
CA LEU A 84 -7.16 0.79 9.10
C LEU A 84 -6.41 1.09 10.42
N LEU A 85 -6.10 0.04 11.19
CA LEU A 85 -5.32 0.15 12.43
C LEU A 85 -3.91 0.73 12.18
N ILE A 86 -3.25 0.33 11.08
CA ILE A 86 -1.95 0.89 10.69
C ILE A 86 -2.10 2.35 10.26
N ALA A 87 -3.11 2.67 9.44
CA ALA A 87 -3.36 4.03 8.95
C ALA A 87 -3.62 5.01 10.11
N GLU A 88 -4.34 4.58 11.14
CA GLU A 88 -4.54 5.36 12.38
C GLU A 88 -3.23 5.76 13.08
N LYS A 89 -2.11 5.11 12.75
CA LYS A 89 -0.82 5.29 13.41
C LYS A 89 0.16 6.12 12.59
N PHE A 90 -0.08 6.34 11.30
CA PHE A 90 0.81 7.10 10.43
C PHE A 90 1.15 8.50 10.95
N THR A 91 2.43 8.86 10.93
CA THR A 91 2.91 10.12 11.49
C THR A 91 3.16 11.20 10.46
N ASN A 92 2.92 10.89 9.19
CA ASN A 92 3.09 11.79 8.07
C ASN A 92 2.04 11.52 6.99
N VAL A 93 1.77 12.51 6.13
CA VAL A 93 0.76 12.40 5.08
C VAL A 93 1.17 11.44 3.96
N HIS A 94 2.48 11.33 3.67
CA HIS A 94 3.00 10.50 2.58
C HIS A 94 2.66 9.01 2.76
N SER A 95 2.64 8.53 4.01
CA SER A 95 2.24 7.15 4.31
C SER A 95 0.80 6.85 3.88
N TYR A 96 -0.12 7.82 3.96
CA TYR A 96 -1.47 7.68 3.41
C TYR A 96 -1.47 7.64 1.89
N PHE A 97 -0.66 8.47 1.22
CA PHE A 97 -0.56 8.47 -0.25
C PHE A 97 -0.04 7.12 -0.75
N SER A 98 1.01 6.60 -0.10
CA SER A 98 1.60 5.31 -0.41
C SER A 98 0.60 4.17 -0.21
N LEU A 99 -0.16 4.17 0.89
CA LEU A 99 -1.23 3.18 1.11
C LEU A 99 -2.33 3.26 0.04
N ILE A 100 -2.85 4.46 -0.25
CA ILE A 100 -3.87 4.68 -1.28
C ILE A 100 -3.36 4.21 -2.64
N LYS A 101 -2.16 4.64 -3.03
CA LYS A 101 -1.55 4.27 -4.30
C LYS A 101 -1.35 2.76 -4.38
N PHE A 102 -0.80 2.14 -3.34
CA PHE A 102 -0.50 0.72 -3.36
C PHE A 102 -1.78 -0.12 -3.53
N THR A 103 -2.78 0.14 -2.69
CA THR A 103 -4.05 -0.59 -2.70
C THR A 103 -4.85 -0.34 -3.98
N TYR A 104 -4.94 0.91 -4.45
CA TYR A 104 -5.71 1.25 -5.64
C TYR A 104 -5.02 0.76 -6.92
N LYS A 105 -3.73 1.03 -7.07
CA LYS A 105 -3.00 0.72 -8.32
C LYS A 105 -2.60 -0.75 -8.39
N TYR A 106 -2.04 -1.34 -7.33
CA TYR A 106 -1.41 -2.67 -7.43
C TYR A 106 -2.35 -3.79 -6.99
N ILE A 107 -3.04 -3.64 -5.85
CA ILE A 107 -4.05 -4.62 -5.39
C ILE A 107 -5.36 -4.47 -6.19
N GLU A 108 -5.64 -3.29 -6.72
CA GLU A 108 -6.89 -2.94 -7.44
C GLU A 108 -8.15 -2.94 -6.57
N ILE A 109 -8.01 -2.40 -5.36
CA ILE A 109 -9.12 -2.15 -4.42
C ILE A 109 -9.18 -0.67 -4.03
N ASP A 110 -10.39 -0.16 -3.85
CA ASP A 110 -10.64 1.21 -3.41
C ASP A 110 -10.93 1.23 -1.91
N ILE A 111 -10.01 1.84 -1.17
CA ILE A 111 -10.14 2.14 0.26
C ILE A 111 -10.03 3.65 0.55
N ILE A 112 -10.08 4.50 -0.48
CA ILE A 112 -9.81 5.95 -0.38
C ILE A 112 -10.72 6.59 0.67
N ARG A 113 -12.02 6.30 0.60
CA ARG A 113 -13.02 6.80 1.56
C ARG A 113 -12.67 6.42 3.00
N LEU A 114 -12.25 5.17 3.24
CA LEU A 114 -11.90 4.69 4.58
C LEU A 114 -10.67 5.43 5.11
N VAL A 115 -9.63 5.55 4.27
CA VAL A 115 -8.40 6.27 4.59
C VAL A 115 -8.67 7.74 4.90
N MET A 116 -9.52 8.41 4.10
CA MET A 116 -9.88 9.81 4.32
C MET A 116 -10.64 10.01 5.63
N LYS A 117 -11.54 9.09 6.03
CA LYS A 117 -12.19 9.14 7.36
C LYS A 117 -11.17 9.07 8.49
N ILE A 118 -10.19 8.18 8.40
CA ILE A 118 -9.12 8.05 9.40
C ILE A 118 -8.30 9.34 9.47
N ALA A 119 -7.87 9.86 8.32
CA ALA A 119 -7.11 11.09 8.27
C ALA A 119 -7.90 12.27 8.85
N GLN A 120 -9.20 12.39 8.54
CA GLN A 120 -10.08 13.43 9.09
C GLN A 120 -10.13 13.40 10.61
N VAL A 121 -10.31 12.22 11.21
CA VAL A 121 -10.36 12.04 12.66
C VAL A 121 -9.01 12.33 13.31
N LYS A 122 -7.91 11.91 12.65
CA LYS A 122 -6.57 12.04 13.19
C LYS A 122 -6.04 13.47 13.13
N ASN A 123 -6.12 14.08 11.95
CA ASN A 123 -5.61 15.42 11.69
C ASN A 123 -6.26 16.00 10.42
N ILE A 124 -7.07 17.04 10.57
CA ILE A 124 -7.76 17.69 9.44
C ILE A 124 -6.80 18.23 8.37
N ASP A 125 -5.58 18.61 8.74
CA ASP A 125 -4.60 19.08 7.76
C ASP A 125 -4.07 17.92 6.89
N TYR A 126 -3.95 16.71 7.44
CA TYR A 126 -3.64 15.52 6.63
C TYR A 126 -4.76 15.23 5.64
N LEU A 127 -6.02 15.34 6.04
CA LEU A 127 -7.15 15.19 5.11
C LEU A 127 -7.05 16.21 3.96
N ARG A 128 -6.77 17.48 4.26
CA ARG A 128 -6.64 18.53 3.25
C ARG A 128 -5.50 18.24 2.27
N GLU A 129 -4.37 17.76 2.78
CA GLU A 129 -3.22 17.37 1.96
C GLU A 129 -3.52 16.14 1.09
N ILE A 130 -4.24 15.14 1.60
CA ILE A 130 -4.74 13.99 0.82
C ILE A 130 -5.69 14.44 -0.29
N ILE A 131 -6.65 15.31 0.01
CA ILE A 131 -7.55 15.89 -0.99
C ILE A 131 -6.73 16.60 -2.07
N ALA A 132 -5.83 17.50 -1.68
CA ALA A 132 -5.02 18.26 -2.64
C ALA A 132 -4.14 17.35 -3.50
N TYR A 133 -3.58 16.29 -2.92
CA TYR A 133 -2.83 15.27 -3.65
C TYR A 133 -3.72 14.57 -4.68
N LEU A 134 -4.88 14.05 -4.28
CA LEU A 134 -5.78 13.33 -5.18
C LEU A 134 -6.31 14.23 -6.30
N GLU A 135 -6.63 15.50 -6.03
CA GLU A 135 -7.04 16.45 -7.07
C GLU A 135 -5.97 16.68 -8.14
N ARG A 136 -4.69 16.70 -7.73
CA ARG A 136 -3.55 16.99 -8.62
C ARG A 136 -2.96 15.75 -9.27
N GLN A 137 -3.05 14.59 -8.62
CA GLN A 137 -2.26 13.40 -8.94
C GLN A 137 -3.13 12.13 -9.02
N TRP A 138 -4.46 12.22 -9.12
CA TRP A 138 -5.34 11.03 -9.25
C TRP A 138 -4.89 10.06 -10.34
N ASN A 139 -4.28 10.54 -11.42
CA ASN A 139 -3.80 9.74 -12.54
C ASN A 139 -2.69 8.76 -12.14
N VAL A 140 -1.95 9.01 -11.05
CA VAL A 140 -0.90 8.10 -10.56
C VAL A 140 -1.45 6.81 -9.96
N LEU A 141 -2.76 6.76 -9.70
CA LEU A 141 -3.48 5.57 -9.24
C LEU A 141 -3.83 4.62 -10.39
N ILE A 142 -3.69 5.08 -11.64
CA ILE A 142 -3.98 4.27 -12.82
C ILE A 142 -2.80 3.36 -13.11
N LYS A 143 -3.09 2.06 -13.22
CA LYS A 143 -2.15 1.07 -13.74
C LYS A 143 -1.92 1.31 -15.23
N THR A 144 -0.68 1.62 -15.60
CA THR A 144 -0.24 1.78 -16.99
C THR A 144 -0.18 0.42 -17.68
N GLU A 145 0.01 0.44 -19.01
CA GLU A 145 0.17 -0.82 -19.75
C GLU A 145 1.47 -1.54 -19.37
N LEU A 146 2.55 -0.78 -19.16
CA LEU A 146 3.81 -1.33 -18.68
C LEU A 146 3.65 -2.02 -17.31
N ASP A 147 2.96 -1.38 -16.36
CA ASP A 147 2.70 -1.99 -15.05
C ASP A 147 1.90 -3.32 -15.19
N ARG A 148 0.98 -3.39 -16.15
CA ARG A 148 0.21 -4.62 -16.45
C ARG A 148 1.11 -5.69 -17.01
N GLU A 149 1.90 -5.36 -18.03
CA GLU A 149 2.83 -6.29 -18.67
C GLU A 149 3.84 -6.83 -17.65
N GLU A 150 4.41 -5.98 -16.81
CA GLU A 150 5.36 -6.39 -15.77
C GLU A 150 4.76 -7.37 -14.76
N LEU A 151 3.53 -7.09 -14.29
CA LEU A 151 2.82 -7.99 -13.38
C LEU A 151 2.42 -9.31 -14.04
N ILE A 152 1.93 -9.28 -15.29
CA ILE A 152 1.51 -10.48 -16.03
C ILE A 152 2.71 -11.36 -16.36
N ASN A 153 3.81 -10.76 -16.82
CA ASN A 153 5.03 -11.46 -17.19
C ASN A 153 5.87 -11.86 -15.97
N GLY A 154 5.46 -11.45 -14.76
CA GLY A 154 6.15 -11.79 -13.51
C GLY A 154 7.56 -11.20 -13.45
N VAL A 155 7.76 -9.99 -14.00
CA VAL A 155 9.06 -9.30 -14.02
C VAL A 155 9.61 -9.12 -12.62
N SER A 156 8.74 -8.80 -11.66
CA SER A 156 9.08 -8.73 -10.24
C SER A 156 9.20 -10.11 -9.55
N GLY A 157 9.28 -11.21 -10.30
CA GLY A 157 9.37 -12.59 -9.77
C GLY A 157 8.12 -13.09 -9.04
N VAL A 158 6.98 -12.42 -9.19
CA VAL A 158 5.71 -12.74 -8.50
C VAL A 158 4.61 -13.09 -9.50
N SER A 159 3.85 -14.14 -9.19
CA SER A 159 2.72 -14.59 -10.00
C SER A 159 1.54 -13.63 -9.94
N PHE A 160 1.06 -13.17 -11.10
CA PHE A 160 -0.19 -12.41 -11.24
C PHE A 160 -1.40 -13.10 -10.57
N ILE A 161 -1.46 -14.43 -10.60
CA ILE A 161 -2.56 -15.20 -9.99
C ILE A 161 -2.60 -14.99 -8.47
N LYS A 162 -1.44 -14.91 -7.81
CA LYS A 162 -1.38 -14.61 -6.36
C LYS A 162 -1.98 -13.23 -6.06
N TRP A 163 -1.70 -12.24 -6.90
CA TRP A 163 -2.27 -10.89 -6.75
C TRP A 163 -3.78 -10.86 -6.98
N GLN A 164 -4.30 -11.63 -7.94
CA GLN A 164 -5.74 -11.79 -8.11
C GLN A 164 -6.39 -12.41 -6.86
N GLN A 165 -5.78 -13.44 -6.26
CA GLN A 165 -6.29 -14.04 -5.02
C GLN A 165 -6.32 -13.04 -3.86
N ILE A 166 -5.26 -12.24 -3.70
CA ILE A 166 -5.20 -11.19 -2.67
C ILE A 166 -6.31 -10.15 -2.89
N LYS A 167 -6.50 -9.70 -4.13
CA LYS A 167 -7.59 -8.77 -4.50
C LYS A 167 -8.95 -9.33 -4.10
N TRP A 168 -9.26 -10.57 -4.50
CA TRP A 168 -10.54 -11.19 -4.21
C TRP A 168 -10.80 -11.31 -2.71
N LYS A 169 -9.79 -11.68 -1.93
CA LYS A 169 -9.87 -11.72 -0.47
C LYS A 169 -10.27 -10.37 0.13
N PHE A 170 -9.68 -9.26 -0.34
CA PHE A 170 -10.06 -7.93 0.15
C PHE A 170 -11.49 -7.52 -0.27
N LEU A 171 -11.95 -7.97 -1.44
CA LEU A 171 -13.30 -7.70 -1.93
C LEU A 171 -14.40 -8.51 -1.22
N GLU A 172 -14.04 -9.45 -0.34
CA GLU A 172 -14.99 -10.10 0.57
C GLU A 172 -15.44 -9.15 1.70
N ASP A 173 -14.71 -8.07 1.97
CA ASP A 173 -15.08 -7.04 2.94
C ASP A 173 -16.03 -6.00 2.31
N GLU A 174 -17.22 -5.85 2.88
CA GLU A 174 -18.28 -4.95 2.36
C GLU A 174 -17.89 -3.47 2.33
N ARG A 175 -16.85 -3.07 3.08
CA ARG A 175 -16.35 -1.69 3.12
C ARG A 175 -15.45 -1.36 1.92
N VAL A 176 -15.03 -2.38 1.17
CA VAL A 176 -14.07 -2.29 0.07
C VAL A 176 -14.79 -2.39 -1.25
N GLN A 177 -14.37 -1.59 -2.21
CA GLN A 177 -14.87 -1.66 -3.58
C GLN A 177 -13.75 -2.01 -4.55
N PRO A 178 -14.05 -2.59 -5.72
CA PRO A 178 -13.04 -2.72 -6.76
C PRO A 178 -12.59 -1.33 -7.22
N ALA A 179 -11.28 -1.17 -7.41
CA ALA A 179 -10.74 0.04 -8.04
C ALA A 179 -11.29 0.18 -9.47
N GLN A 180 -11.59 1.42 -9.88
CA GLN A 180 -11.95 1.68 -11.27
C GLN A 180 -10.69 1.56 -12.14
N LEU A 181 -10.84 0.99 -13.33
CA LEU A 181 -9.71 0.76 -14.25
C LEU A 181 -9.79 1.64 -15.51
N ILE A 182 -10.95 2.22 -15.77
CA ILE A 182 -11.21 3.11 -16.91
C ILE A 182 -10.93 4.55 -16.47
N LEU A 183 -10.10 5.26 -17.24
CA LEU A 183 -9.58 6.59 -16.86
C LEU A 183 -10.67 7.61 -16.49
N GLY A 184 -11.76 7.66 -17.25
CA GLY A 184 -12.89 8.55 -16.94
C GLY A 184 -13.56 8.23 -15.61
N ASP A 185 -13.77 6.93 -15.36
CA ASP A 185 -14.45 6.42 -14.16
C ASP A 185 -13.59 6.59 -12.92
N VAL A 186 -12.26 6.41 -13.03
CA VAL A 186 -11.29 6.68 -11.95
C VAL A 186 -11.40 8.12 -11.49
N LYS A 187 -11.33 9.07 -12.44
CA LYS A 187 -11.43 10.50 -12.10
C LYS A 187 -12.77 10.82 -11.44
N GLN A 188 -13.87 10.33 -12.00
CA GLN A 188 -15.21 10.60 -11.46
C GLN A 188 -15.38 10.02 -10.05
N SER A 189 -14.93 8.77 -9.82
CA SER A 189 -15.02 8.12 -8.52
C SER A 189 -14.23 8.90 -7.45
N ILE A 190 -12.97 9.23 -7.73
CA ILE A 190 -12.11 9.97 -6.79
C ILE A 190 -12.70 11.34 -6.47
N PHE A 191 -13.17 12.07 -7.49
CA PHE A 191 -13.75 13.40 -7.28
C PHE A 191 -15.07 13.34 -6.52
N SER A 192 -15.89 12.30 -6.72
CA SER A 192 -17.08 12.07 -5.90
C SER A 192 -16.73 11.96 -4.43
N VAL A 193 -15.73 11.13 -4.08
CA VAL A 193 -15.26 10.98 -2.70
C VAL A 193 -14.74 12.32 -2.17
N ILE A 194 -13.93 13.05 -2.94
CA ILE A 194 -13.40 14.36 -2.50
C ILE A 194 -14.52 15.34 -2.14
N GLN A 195 -15.59 15.42 -2.93
CA GLN A 195 -16.69 16.37 -2.65
C GLN A 195 -17.36 16.10 -1.30
N GLU A 196 -17.51 14.83 -0.93
CA GLU A 196 -18.13 14.43 0.35
C GLU A 196 -17.32 14.85 1.59
N PHE A 197 -16.00 15.01 1.44
CA PHE A 197 -15.13 15.47 2.52
C PHE A 197 -14.85 16.98 2.48
N LYS A 198 -15.30 17.67 1.41
CA LYS A 198 -15.26 19.13 1.32
C LYS A 198 -16.54 19.78 1.85
N SER A 199 -17.67 19.08 1.81
CA SER A 199 -18.96 19.49 2.39
C SER A 199 -18.94 19.43 3.91
#